data_AF-A0A256C7S4-F1
#
_entry.id   AF-A0A256C7S4-F1
#
_cell.length_a   1.000
_cell.length_b   1.000
_cell.length_c   1.000
_cell.angle_alpha   90.00
_cell.angle_beta   90.00
_cell.angle_gamma   90.00
#
_symmetry.space_group_name_H-M   'P 1'
#
loop_
_entity.id
_entity.type
_entity.pdbx_description
1 polymer ?
#
loop_
_entity_poly.entity_id
_entity_poly.type
_entity_poly.pdbx_seq_one_letter_code
_entity_poly.pdbx_strand_id
1 'polypeptide(L)'
;MTTNNRSELLHYWVGYGFSIALTLAAFGAVVYLKDVVAIGLLASIIAVCGITQIFVQIVYFLHVKKSDNDGWNVASLSFTGIILLIVIGGSGWVMYYLHMNMMPELPM
;
A
#
# COMPACT_ATOMS: atom_id res chain seq x y z
N MET A 1 -34.25 -4.21 17.55
CA MET A 1 -33.62 -3.54 16.40
C MET A 1 -33.17 -2.14 16.83
N THR A 2 -31.87 -1.88 17.07
CA THR A 2 -31.23 -0.52 17.07
C THR A 2 -29.78 -0.44 17.63
N THR A 3 -29.16 -1.50 18.16
CA THR A 3 -27.89 -1.33 18.91
C THR A 3 -26.58 -1.45 18.10
N ASN A 4 -26.60 -1.77 16.80
CA ASN A 4 -25.36 -2.11 16.06
C ASN A 4 -24.81 -1.02 15.11
N ASN A 5 -25.47 0.14 15.00
CA ASN A 5 -25.04 1.16 14.02
C ASN A 5 -23.86 2.02 14.52
N ARG A 6 -23.68 2.15 15.84
CA ARG A 6 -22.62 3.00 16.42
C ARG A 6 -21.22 2.40 16.26
N SER A 7 -21.07 1.09 16.42
CA SER A 7 -19.80 0.39 16.24
C SER A 7 -19.32 0.46 14.79
N GLU A 8 -20.19 0.19 13.82
CA GLU A 8 -19.91 0.28 12.39
C GLU A 8 -19.40 1.66 11.98
N LEU A 9 -20.05 2.73 12.47
CA LEU A 9 -19.62 4.11 12.22
C LEU A 9 -18.27 4.41 12.88
N LEU A 10 -18.04 3.97 14.12
CA LEU A 10 -16.76 4.18 14.80
C LEU A 10 -15.59 3.48 14.08
N HIS A 11 -15.80 2.26 13.55
CA HIS A 11 -14.79 1.56 12.75
C HIS A 11 -14.45 2.32 11.45
N TYR A 12 -15.46 2.88 10.78
CA TYR A 12 -15.26 3.70 9.59
C TYR A 12 -14.45 4.97 9.90
N TRP A 13 -14.81 5.68 10.98
CA TRP A 13 -14.10 6.90 11.40
C TRP A 13 -12.67 6.64 11.88
N VAL A 14 -12.41 5.51 12.54
CA VAL A 14 -11.04 5.11 12.93
C VAL A 14 -10.18 4.82 11.69
N GLY A 15 -10.70 4.10 10.72
CA GLY A 15 -10.00 3.83 9.45
C GLY A 15 -9.68 5.07 8.65
N TYR A 16 -10.68 5.95 8.55
CA TYR A 16 -10.54 7.24 7.89
C TYR A 16 -9.48 8.12 8.57
N GLY A 17 -9.51 8.20 9.91
CA GLY A 17 -8.49 8.91 10.69
C GLY A 17 -7.08 8.33 10.52
N PHE A 18 -6.94 7.00 10.52
CA PHE A 18 -5.65 6.34 10.35
C PHE A 18 -5.04 6.59 8.96
N SER A 19 -5.86 6.56 7.90
CA SER A 19 -5.44 6.87 6.52
C SER A 19 -4.94 8.32 6.37
N ILE A 20 -5.65 9.28 6.98
CA ILE A 20 -5.24 10.69 6.99
C ILE A 20 -3.93 10.86 7.76
N ALA A 21 -3.83 10.26 8.96
CA ALA A 21 -2.64 10.36 9.79
C ALA A 21 -1.40 9.80 9.08
N LEU A 22 -1.53 8.65 8.41
CA LEU A 22 -0.43 8.02 7.67
C LEU A 22 -0.01 8.86 6.46
N THR A 23 -0.98 9.44 5.74
CA THR A 23 -0.70 10.35 4.62
C THR A 23 0.01 11.62 5.08
N LEU A 24 -0.46 12.23 6.17
CA LEU A 24 0.20 13.40 6.77
C LEU A 24 1.61 13.05 7.27
N ALA A 25 1.82 11.86 7.82
CA ALA A 25 3.14 11.38 8.22
C ALA A 25 4.08 11.22 7.02
N ALA A 26 3.62 10.63 5.91
CA ALA A 26 4.41 10.49 4.69
C ALA A 26 4.81 11.85 4.10
N PHE A 27 3.86 12.78 3.96
CA PHE A 27 4.12 14.12 3.44
C PHE A 27 4.97 14.95 4.41
N GLY A 28 4.70 14.85 5.71
CA GLY A 28 5.49 15.51 6.75
C GLY A 28 6.94 15.02 6.73
N ALA A 29 7.17 13.71 6.59
CA ALA A 29 8.51 13.16 6.45
C ALA A 29 9.25 13.78 5.25
N VAL A 30 8.60 13.89 4.09
CA VAL A 30 9.22 14.54 2.91
C VAL A 30 9.50 16.02 3.15
N VAL A 31 8.54 16.77 3.67
CA VAL A 31 8.67 18.23 3.82
C VAL A 31 9.72 18.61 4.86
N TYR A 32 9.77 17.91 6.00
CA TYR A 32 10.65 18.26 7.10
C TYR A 32 12.01 17.56 7.07
N LEU A 33 12.11 16.35 6.50
CA LEU A 33 13.37 15.58 6.52
C LEU A 33 14.14 15.63 5.20
N LYS A 34 13.62 16.22 4.10
CA LYS A 34 14.33 16.19 2.80
C LYS A 34 15.73 16.78 2.83
N ASP A 35 15.95 17.81 3.66
CA ASP A 35 17.23 18.55 3.68
C ASP A 35 18.21 17.98 4.72
N VAL A 36 17.74 17.07 5.59
CA VAL A 36 18.50 16.51 6.71
C VAL A 36 18.87 15.04 6.46
N VAL A 37 18.07 14.32 5.67
CA VAL A 37 18.16 12.88 5.50
C VAL A 37 18.57 12.49 4.08
N ALA A 38 19.45 11.48 3.98
CA ALA A 38 19.85 10.93 2.69
C ALA A 38 18.64 10.44 1.87
N ILE A 39 18.66 10.70 0.55
CA ILE A 39 17.57 10.34 -0.38
C ILE A 39 17.11 8.88 -0.22
N GLY A 40 18.05 7.95 0.02
CA GLY A 40 17.75 6.53 0.16
C GLY A 40 16.94 6.20 1.40
N LEU A 41 17.20 6.88 2.53
CA LEU A 41 16.44 6.69 3.77
C LEU A 41 15.06 7.36 3.66
N LEU A 42 14.97 8.52 3.00
CA LEU A 42 13.68 9.16 2.75
C LEU A 42 12.78 8.28 1.86
N ALA A 43 13.35 7.71 0.79
CA ALA A 43 12.65 6.82 -0.11
C ALA A 43 12.13 5.56 0.61
N SER A 44 12.92 4.97 1.52
CA SER A 44 12.48 3.78 2.27
C SER A 44 11.33 4.08 3.24
N ILE A 45 11.36 5.23 3.93
CA ILE A 45 10.28 5.66 4.81
C ILE A 45 8.97 5.82 4.02
N ILE A 46 9.02 6.50 2.88
CA ILE A 46 7.85 6.71 2.02
C ILE A 46 7.33 5.38 1.48
N ALA A 47 8.22 4.48 1.06
CA ALA A 47 7.83 3.16 0.57
C ALA A 47 7.08 2.35 1.64
N VAL A 48 7.57 2.32 2.88
CA VAL A 48 6.89 1.66 4.00
C VAL A 48 5.52 2.31 4.26
N CYS A 49 5.46 3.64 4.30
CA CYS A 49 4.23 4.37 4.52
C CYS A 49 3.19 4.07 3.42
N GLY A 50 3.61 4.04 2.16
CA GLY A 50 2.77 3.71 1.01
C GLY A 50 2.26 2.27 1.04
N ILE A 51 3.12 1.30 1.39
CA ILE A 51 2.70 -0.10 1.55
C ILE A 51 1.65 -0.21 2.65
N THR A 52 1.90 0.35 3.84
CA THR A 52 0.92 0.36 4.94
C THR A 52 -0.38 1.04 4.52
N GLN A 53 -0.32 2.10 3.71
CA GLN A 53 -1.49 2.79 3.18
C GLN A 53 -2.37 1.89 2.31
N ILE A 54 -1.77 1.04 1.47
CA ILE A 54 -2.51 0.05 0.65
C ILE A 54 -3.30 -0.90 1.57
N PHE A 55 -2.70 -1.38 2.66
CA PHE A 55 -3.40 -2.25 3.62
C PHE A 55 -4.56 -1.53 4.31
N VAL A 56 -4.37 -0.28 4.75
CA VAL A 56 -5.43 0.53 5.38
C VAL A 56 -6.61 0.72 4.42
N GLN A 57 -6.34 1.02 3.15
CA GLN A 57 -7.37 1.18 2.13
C GLN A 57 -8.16 -0.11 1.90
N ILE A 58 -7.48 -1.25 1.80
CA ILE A 58 -8.12 -2.55 1.60
C ILE A 58 -8.98 -2.95 2.82
N VAL A 59 -8.50 -2.70 4.04
CA VAL A 59 -9.23 -3.12 5.25
C VAL A 59 -10.41 -2.21 5.57
N TYR A 60 -10.23 -0.89 5.49
CA TYR A 60 -11.25 0.07 5.97
C TYR A 60 -12.21 0.54 4.88
N PHE A 61 -11.71 0.77 3.65
CA PHE A 61 -12.54 1.27 2.54
C PHE A 61 -13.17 0.14 1.75
N LEU A 62 -12.39 -0.91 1.45
CA LEU A 62 -12.88 -2.10 0.78
C LEU A 62 -13.49 -3.06 1.81
N HIS A 63 -14.43 -2.53 2.60
CA HIS A 63 -15.16 -3.22 3.66
C HIS A 63 -15.85 -4.47 3.08
N VAL A 64 -15.13 -5.60 3.04
CA VAL A 64 -15.69 -6.88 2.62
C VAL A 64 -16.69 -7.25 3.69
N LYS A 65 -17.97 -7.04 3.37
CA LYS A 65 -19.05 -7.36 4.30
C LYS A 65 -18.94 -8.84 4.65
N LYS A 66 -18.87 -9.16 5.93
CA LYS A 66 -19.08 -10.53 6.41
C LYS A 66 -20.58 -10.78 6.43
N SER A 67 -21.20 -11.01 5.29
CA SER A 67 -22.50 -11.66 5.24
C SER A 67 -22.29 -13.14 4.97
N ASP A 68 -23.21 -14.00 5.40
CA ASP A 68 -23.10 -15.48 5.44
C ASP A 68 -22.83 -16.20 4.10
N ASN A 69 -22.51 -15.48 3.01
CA ASN A 69 -22.16 -16.01 1.69
C ASN A 69 -20.88 -15.37 1.06
N ASP A 70 -20.12 -14.56 1.81
CA ASP A 70 -19.08 -13.65 1.28
C ASP A 70 -17.64 -14.20 1.24
N GLY A 71 -17.41 -15.49 1.54
CA GLY A 71 -16.07 -16.09 1.49
C GLY A 71 -15.40 -15.97 0.10
N TRP A 72 -16.20 -15.96 -0.96
CA TRP A 72 -15.76 -15.80 -2.34
C TRP A 72 -15.22 -14.40 -2.66
N ASN A 73 -15.69 -13.36 -1.97
CA ASN A 73 -15.25 -11.99 -2.17
C ASN A 73 -13.84 -11.77 -1.59
N VAL A 74 -13.61 -12.27 -0.36
CA VAL A 74 -12.27 -12.28 0.26
C VAL A 74 -11.29 -13.12 -0.56
N ALA A 75 -11.73 -14.28 -1.09
CA ALA A 75 -10.90 -15.13 -1.94
C ALA A 75 -10.50 -14.42 -3.25
N SER A 76 -11.44 -13.74 -3.90
CA SER A 76 -11.19 -12.99 -5.14
C SER A 76 -10.23 -11.83 -4.91
N LEU A 77 -10.40 -11.08 -3.82
CA LEU A 77 -9.53 -9.96 -3.44
C LEU A 77 -8.10 -10.43 -3.13
N SER A 78 -7.97 -11.54 -2.41
CA SER A 78 -6.67 -12.17 -2.12
C SER A 78 -5.98 -12.64 -3.40
N PHE A 79 -6.73 -13.23 -4.34
CA PHE A 79 -6.21 -13.64 -5.64
C PHE A 79 -5.71 -12.45 -6.45
N THR A 80 -6.47 -11.34 -6.51
CA THR A 80 -6.01 -10.10 -7.14
C THR A 80 -4.76 -9.54 -6.46
N GLY A 81 -4.66 -9.60 -5.13
CA GLY A 81 -3.47 -9.17 -4.39
C GLY A 81 -2.22 -9.99 -4.76
N ILE A 82 -2.35 -11.31 -4.89
CA ILE A 82 -1.26 -12.19 -5.34
C ILE A 82 -0.82 -11.82 -6.77
N ILE A 83 -1.78 -11.64 -7.68
CA ILE A 83 -1.47 -11.21 -9.06
C ILE A 83 -0.72 -9.87 -9.04
N LEU A 84 -1.17 -8.90 -8.24
CA LEU A 84 -0.55 -7.59 -8.13
C LEU A 84 0.91 -7.70 -7.66
N LEU A 85 1.19 -8.54 -6.65
CA LEU A 85 2.55 -8.79 -6.15
C LEU A 85 3.45 -9.41 -7.23
N ILE A 86 2.93 -10.38 -7.99
CA ILE A 86 3.65 -11.02 -9.09
C ILE A 86 3.93 -10.00 -10.21
N VAL A 87 2.95 -9.18 -10.57
CA VAL A 87 3.11 -8.19 -11.65
C VAL A 87 4.10 -7.11 -11.26
N ILE A 88 4.01 -6.53 -10.06
CA ILE A 88 4.93 -5.48 -9.61
C ILE A 88 6.33 -6.04 -9.41
N GLY A 89 6.46 -7.14 -8.66
CA GLY A 89 7.76 -7.76 -8.38
C GLY A 89 8.39 -8.33 -9.65
N GLY A 90 7.61 -9.03 -10.47
CA GLY A 90 8.03 -9.60 -11.74
C GLY A 90 8.40 -8.54 -12.77
N SER A 91 7.60 -7.48 -12.93
CA SER A 91 7.93 -6.38 -13.86
C SER A 91 9.21 -5.68 -13.45
N GLY A 92 9.38 -5.37 -12.16
CA GLY A 92 10.61 -4.78 -11.64
C GLY A 92 11.83 -5.67 -11.87
N TRP A 93 11.71 -6.97 -11.58
CA TRP A 93 12.77 -7.95 -11.80
C TRP A 93 13.17 -8.07 -13.28
N VAL A 94 12.19 -8.22 -14.17
CA VAL A 94 12.43 -8.36 -15.61
C VAL A 94 13.08 -7.09 -16.16
N MET A 95 12.60 -5.90 -15.78
CA MET A 95 13.22 -4.64 -16.21
C MET A 95 14.64 -4.49 -15.71
N TYR A 96 14.92 -4.86 -14.45
CA TYR A 96 16.27 -4.82 -13.89
C TYR A 96 17.21 -5.79 -14.63
N TYR A 97 16.76 -7.02 -14.85
CA TYR A 97 17.54 -8.04 -15.56
C TYR A 97 17.82 -7.63 -17.01
N LEU A 98 16.80 -7.11 -17.70
CA LEU A 98 16.93 -6.64 -19.09
C LEU A 98 17.86 -5.42 -19.18
N HIS A 99 17.78 -4.48 -18.23
CA HIS A 99 18.69 -3.33 -18.16
C HIS A 99 20.15 -3.79 -18.05
N MET A 100 20.43 -4.75 -17.17
CA MET A 100 21.78 -5.29 -17.01
C MET A 100 22.27 -6.06 -18.24
N ASN A 101 21.36 -6.70 -18.99
CA ASN A 101 21.71 -7.53 -20.15
C ASN A 101 21.69 -6.76 -21.48
N MET A 102 21.11 -5.56 -21.54
CA MET A 102 21.02 -4.74 -22.76
C MET A 102 21.86 -3.47 -22.71
N MET A 103 22.52 -3.16 -21.58
CA MET A 103 23.51 -2.10 -21.54
C MET A 103 24.76 -2.53 -22.33
N PRO A 104 25.10 -1.86 -23.46
CA PRO A 104 26.34 -2.14 -24.17
C PRO A 104 27.50 -1.74 -23.28
N GLU A 105 28.47 -2.63 -23.14
CA GLU A 105 29.79 -2.28 -22.60
C GLU A 105 30.37 -1.19 -23.50
N LEU A 106 30.37 0.06 -23.02
CA LEU A 106 31.08 1.15 -23.67
C LEU A 106 32.58 0.81 -23.61
N PRO A 107 33.27 0.60 -24.74
CA PRO A 107 34.72 0.62 -24.70
C PRO A 107 35.14 2.02 -24.27
N MET A 108 35.94 2.07 -23.20
CA MET A 108 36.56 3.28 -22.66
C MET A 108 37.37 4.02 -23.72
#